data_AF-A0A4Y8MHN8-F1
#
_entry.id   AF-A0A4Y8MHN8-F1
#
_cell.length_a   1.000
_cell.length_b   1.000
_cell.length_c   1.000
_cell.angle_alpha   90.00
_cell.angle_beta   90.00
_cell.angle_gamma   90.00
#
_symmetry.space_group_name_H-M   'P 1'
#
loop_
_entity.id
_entity.type
_entity.pdbx_description
1 polymer ?
#
loop_
_entity_poly.entity_id
_entity_poly.type
_entity_poly.pdbx_seq_one_letter_code
_entity_poly.pdbx_strand_id
1 'polypeptide(L)'
;MLKVSLYGHSEPQNLLLSDWLTEKVQRGNFALTDFMRRSIGANGRMQSVFSLSLDNVATFDEHIGAKATLMNMPFLALSPVLDDPRDWESFLDGVMYSPKVESLIAAMPKLDQVTSRDVYHYNLSYVQLLKDVLHMSIVAVPLLGISTEMAAYLKQVPMARLEKAVGSISFPLFQWRFHDQNFWLEYSAGWLTEETVAHYIMATSPVRAGSLPYKHLWTDLRLERSQREEFARLMMAQGCRSATAIDLFGLNQNKARALYREIHGVSSPCGCRASSLTWFIETAAHRLQASVYVWLYRNGLENKANIPQALIAANDVMAKMFGRNLVITADRANYLTRSMAMDSRLTMAPCRACGTDYVLSNGEGKIELAKDFSCPGCNYLLAPKSQVGKRKQSQ
;
A
#
# COMPACT_ATOMS: atom_id res chain seq x y z
N MET A 1 -7.38 3.05 -27.33
CA MET A 1 -7.80 1.83 -26.61
C MET A 1 -7.34 0.64 -27.44
N LEU A 2 -6.11 0.18 -27.20
CA LEU A 2 -5.54 -1.03 -27.80
C LEU A 2 -4.94 -1.81 -26.64
N LYS A 3 -5.63 -2.87 -26.20
CA LYS A 3 -5.06 -3.87 -25.30
C LYS A 3 -4.10 -4.70 -26.14
N VAL A 4 -2.82 -4.31 -26.17
CA VAL A 4 -1.76 -5.22 -26.62
C VAL A 4 -1.68 -6.31 -25.57
N SER A 5 -2.02 -7.54 -25.96
CA SER A 5 -1.83 -8.72 -25.13
C SER A 5 -0.33 -8.89 -24.88
N LEU A 6 0.12 -8.63 -23.65
CA LEU A 6 1.52 -8.68 -23.21
C LEU A 6 1.98 -10.11 -22.85
N TYR A 7 1.15 -11.13 -23.09
CA TYR A 7 1.43 -12.49 -22.60
C TYR A 7 2.35 -13.26 -23.55
N GLY A 8 3.65 -13.07 -23.35
CA GLY A 8 4.72 -13.93 -23.86
C GLY A 8 5.42 -14.64 -22.70
N HIS A 9 5.62 -15.95 -22.83
CA HIS A 9 6.15 -16.87 -21.83
C HIS A 9 7.53 -16.47 -21.25
N SER A 10 7.55 -15.70 -20.15
CA SER A 10 8.52 -15.76 -19.04
C SER A 10 8.36 -14.57 -18.07
N GLU A 11 7.13 -14.14 -17.74
CA GLU A 11 7.01 -13.04 -16.78
C GLU A 11 7.65 -13.44 -15.44
N PRO A 12 8.41 -12.55 -14.78
CA PRO A 12 8.70 -12.65 -13.37
C PRO A 12 7.35 -12.54 -12.66
N GLN A 13 6.74 -13.70 -12.46
CA GLN A 13 5.46 -13.89 -11.82
C GLN A 13 5.48 -13.02 -10.56
N ASN A 14 4.53 -12.08 -10.44
CA ASN A 14 4.29 -11.25 -9.24
C ASN A 14 4.90 -9.83 -9.19
N LEU A 15 5.41 -9.27 -10.30
CA LEU A 15 5.87 -7.86 -10.31
C LEU A 15 4.75 -6.83 -10.41
N LEU A 16 3.81 -7.05 -11.32
CA LEU A 16 2.66 -6.18 -11.50
C LEU A 16 1.51 -6.68 -10.63
N LEU A 17 0.81 -5.76 -9.98
CA LEU A 17 -0.44 -6.08 -9.32
C LEU A 17 -1.49 -6.34 -10.41
N SER A 18 -1.84 -7.61 -10.64
CA SER A 18 -2.78 -7.97 -11.69
C SER A 18 -4.16 -7.33 -11.46
N ASP A 19 -4.90 -7.10 -12.56
CA ASP A 19 -6.28 -6.60 -12.49
C ASP A 19 -7.15 -7.54 -11.64
N TRP A 20 -6.96 -8.85 -11.78
CA TRP A 20 -7.64 -9.86 -10.98
C TRP A 20 -7.36 -9.71 -9.49
N LEU A 21 -6.10 -9.50 -9.09
CA LEU A 21 -5.75 -9.36 -7.68
C LEU A 21 -6.28 -8.05 -7.10
N THR A 22 -6.22 -6.97 -7.89
CA THR A 22 -6.81 -5.67 -7.54
C THR A 22 -8.32 -5.81 -7.31
N GLU A 23 -9.04 -6.41 -8.25
CA GLU A 23 -10.47 -6.65 -8.14
C GLU A 23 -10.80 -7.55 -6.94
N LYS A 24 -9.97 -8.57 -6.67
CA LYS A 24 -10.15 -9.46 -5.53
C LYS A 24 -10.02 -8.71 -4.20
N VAL A 25 -9.03 -7.81 -4.08
CA VAL A 25 -8.88 -6.93 -2.90
C VAL A 25 -10.09 -6.01 -2.75
N GLN A 26 -10.55 -5.37 -3.83
CA GLN A 26 -11.71 -4.49 -3.80
C GLN A 26 -12.99 -5.24 -3.40
N ARG A 27 -13.25 -6.41 -4.01
CA ARG A 27 -14.38 -7.28 -3.63
C ARG A 27 -14.28 -7.72 -2.17
N GLY A 28 -13.08 -8.04 -1.70
CA GLY A 28 -12.80 -8.35 -0.30
C GLY A 28 -13.17 -7.19 0.62
N ASN A 29 -12.73 -5.97 0.31
CA ASN A 29 -13.10 -4.76 1.04
C ASN A 29 -14.62 -4.64 1.15
N PHE A 30 -15.35 -4.70 0.03
CA PHE A 30 -16.82 -4.57 0.06
C PHE A 30 -17.50 -5.70 0.83
N ALA A 31 -17.17 -6.96 0.55
CA ALA A 31 -17.85 -8.11 1.13
C ALA A 31 -17.63 -8.23 2.65
N LEU A 32 -16.38 -8.03 3.10
CA LEU A 32 -16.03 -8.15 4.51
C LEU A 32 -16.60 -6.97 5.32
N THR A 33 -16.52 -5.74 4.79
CA THR A 33 -17.12 -4.56 5.45
C THR A 33 -18.65 -4.65 5.51
N ASP A 34 -19.31 -5.17 4.47
CA ASP A 34 -20.75 -5.39 4.49
C ASP A 34 -21.17 -6.43 5.54
N PHE A 35 -20.38 -7.50 5.70
CA PHE A 35 -20.56 -8.43 6.80
C PHE A 35 -20.40 -7.76 8.17
N MET A 36 -19.34 -6.96 8.39
CA MET A 36 -19.14 -6.21 9.64
C MET A 36 -20.35 -5.35 9.98
N ARG A 37 -20.84 -4.60 9.00
CA ARG A 37 -22.02 -3.74 9.14
C ARG A 37 -23.25 -4.55 9.58
N ARG A 38 -23.55 -5.66 8.91
CA ARG A 38 -24.70 -6.51 9.27
C ARG A 38 -24.54 -7.10 10.67
N SER A 39 -23.35 -7.59 11.00
CA SER A 39 -23.07 -8.18 12.32
C SER A 39 -23.13 -7.16 13.46
N ILE A 40 -22.66 -5.94 13.25
CA ILE A 40 -22.75 -4.84 14.21
C ILE A 40 -24.21 -4.41 14.41
N GLY A 41 -24.98 -4.30 13.33
CA GLY A 41 -26.41 -3.98 13.39
C GLY A 41 -27.24 -5.05 14.11
N ALA A 42 -26.89 -6.33 13.93
CA ALA A 42 -27.54 -7.44 14.63
C ALA A 42 -27.11 -7.54 16.10
N ASN A 43 -25.85 -7.23 16.41
CA ASN A 43 -25.33 -7.27 17.78
C ASN A 43 -24.27 -6.20 18.03
N GLY A 44 -24.65 -5.16 18.76
CA GLY A 44 -23.77 -4.03 19.08
C GLY A 44 -22.49 -4.40 19.84
N ARG A 45 -22.38 -5.58 20.48
CA ARG A 45 -21.13 -6.03 21.12
C ARG A 45 -20.00 -6.28 20.12
N MET A 46 -20.35 -6.61 18.87
CA MET A 46 -19.39 -6.86 17.78
C MET A 46 -18.57 -5.60 17.41
N GLN A 47 -19.01 -4.40 17.82
CA GLN A 47 -18.26 -3.16 17.61
C GLN A 47 -16.83 -3.23 18.18
N SER A 48 -16.66 -3.88 19.33
CA SER A 48 -15.37 -4.03 20.00
C SER A 48 -14.41 -4.94 19.22
N VAL A 49 -14.92 -6.02 18.64
CA VAL A 49 -14.12 -6.99 17.87
C VAL A 49 -13.76 -6.45 16.50
N PHE A 50 -14.69 -5.74 15.85
CA PHE A 50 -14.46 -5.12 14.55
C PHE A 50 -13.76 -3.77 14.61
N SER A 51 -13.56 -3.22 15.82
CA SER A 51 -13.00 -1.90 16.04
C SER A 51 -13.69 -0.80 15.21
N LEU A 52 -15.01 -0.89 15.11
CA LEU A 52 -15.88 -0.01 14.31
C LEU A 52 -17.18 0.27 15.07
N SER A 53 -17.48 1.55 15.32
CA SER A 53 -18.70 1.96 16.01
C SER A 53 -19.92 2.00 15.08
N LEU A 54 -21.11 1.90 15.65
CA LEU A 54 -22.39 2.06 14.95
C LEU A 54 -22.49 3.41 14.24
N ASP A 55 -22.04 4.49 14.88
CA ASP A 55 -22.04 5.84 14.29
C ASP A 55 -21.13 5.93 13.06
N ASN A 56 -19.97 5.26 13.12
CA ASN A 56 -19.04 5.18 11.99
C ASN A 56 -19.61 4.32 10.86
N VAL A 57 -20.36 3.25 11.17
CA VAL A 57 -21.10 2.46 10.17
C VAL A 57 -22.14 3.33 9.45
N ALA A 58 -22.92 4.12 10.19
CA ALA A 58 -23.90 5.04 9.60
C ALA A 58 -23.21 6.08 8.70
N THR A 59 -22.15 6.72 9.22
CA THR A 59 -21.32 7.69 8.48
C THR A 59 -20.77 7.08 7.19
N PHE A 60 -20.30 5.82 7.25
CA PHE A 60 -19.75 5.09 6.11
C PHE A 60 -20.77 4.92 4.99
N ASP A 61 -22.02 4.67 5.32
CA ASP A 61 -23.10 4.46 4.35
C ASP A 61 -23.64 5.75 3.73
N GLU A 62 -23.65 6.85 4.48
CA GLU A 62 -24.12 8.15 4.00
C GLU A 62 -23.21 8.76 2.92
N HIS A 63 -21.89 8.55 3.00
CA HIS A 63 -20.91 9.24 2.15
C HIS A 63 -20.38 8.35 1.02
N ILE A 64 -21.19 8.18 -0.03
CA ILE A 64 -20.90 7.29 -1.17
C ILE A 64 -19.59 7.65 -1.90
N GLY A 65 -19.27 8.93 -2.05
CA GLY A 65 -18.04 9.38 -2.72
C GLY A 65 -16.78 8.95 -1.97
N ALA A 66 -16.73 9.22 -0.67
CA ALA A 66 -15.65 8.81 0.23
C ALA A 66 -15.50 7.27 0.26
N LYS A 67 -16.63 6.56 0.33
CA LYS A 67 -16.70 5.09 0.23
C LYS A 67 -16.08 4.59 -1.07
N ALA A 68 -16.46 5.17 -2.20
CA ALA A 68 -15.93 4.77 -3.51
C ALA A 68 -14.41 5.02 -3.60
N THR A 69 -13.91 6.14 -3.12
CA THR A 69 -12.47 6.43 -3.10
C THR A 69 -11.71 5.40 -2.27
N LEU A 70 -12.16 5.11 -1.05
CA LEU A 70 -11.47 4.19 -0.14
C LEU A 70 -11.54 2.73 -0.62
N MET A 71 -12.74 2.25 -0.95
CA MET A 71 -12.98 0.82 -1.17
C MET A 71 -12.42 0.32 -2.51
N ASN A 72 -12.20 1.23 -3.47
CA ASN A 72 -11.58 0.93 -4.75
C ASN A 72 -10.05 1.01 -4.73
N MET A 73 -9.42 1.34 -3.59
CA MET A 73 -7.97 1.31 -3.47
C MET A 73 -7.42 -0.12 -3.60
N PRO A 74 -6.19 -0.30 -4.09
CA PRO A 74 -5.54 -1.61 -4.17
C PRO A 74 -5.10 -2.17 -2.79
N PHE A 75 -5.50 -1.51 -1.70
CA PHE A 75 -5.15 -1.86 -0.32
C PHE A 75 -6.36 -2.39 0.42
N LEU A 76 -6.14 -3.29 1.38
CA LEU A 76 -7.17 -3.67 2.32
C LEU A 76 -7.50 -2.53 3.27
N ALA A 77 -8.79 -2.21 3.33
CA ALA A 77 -9.39 -1.30 4.31
C ALA A 77 -9.53 -1.94 5.70
N LEU A 78 -9.12 -3.20 5.82
CA LEU A 78 -9.20 -4.04 7.00
C LEU A 78 -7.80 -4.43 7.46
N SER A 79 -7.66 -4.66 8.76
CA SER A 79 -6.44 -5.19 9.37
C SER A 79 -6.73 -6.54 10.02
N PRO A 80 -5.72 -7.41 10.18
CA PRO A 80 -5.92 -8.69 10.85
C PRO A 80 -6.20 -8.45 12.33
N VAL A 81 -7.14 -9.22 12.88
CA VAL A 81 -7.35 -9.27 14.33
C VAL A 81 -6.18 -9.99 15.00
N LEU A 82 -5.68 -11.07 14.38
CA LEU A 82 -4.49 -11.80 14.82
C LEU A 82 -3.27 -11.27 14.04
N ASP A 83 -2.60 -10.27 14.61
CA ASP A 83 -1.49 -9.53 14.02
C ASP A 83 -0.11 -10.05 14.46
N ASP A 84 -0.05 -10.96 15.45
CA ASP A 84 1.15 -11.64 15.92
C ASP A 84 1.15 -13.13 15.51
N PRO A 85 2.23 -13.68 14.93
CA PRO A 85 2.33 -15.10 14.61
C PRO A 85 1.96 -16.04 15.78
N ARG A 86 2.27 -15.65 17.02
CA ARG A 86 1.98 -16.43 18.24
C ARG A 86 0.49 -16.64 18.47
N ASP A 87 -0.34 -15.70 18.03
CA ASP A 87 -1.79 -15.85 18.11
C ASP A 87 -2.28 -16.98 17.20
N TRP A 88 -1.66 -17.15 16.03
CA TRP A 88 -1.99 -18.21 15.10
C TRP A 88 -1.49 -19.58 15.57
N GLU A 89 -0.30 -19.64 16.19
CA GLU A 89 0.26 -20.87 16.78
C GLU A 89 -0.68 -21.48 17.82
N SER A 90 -1.44 -20.65 18.55
CA SER A 90 -2.47 -21.10 19.49
C SER A 90 -3.52 -22.02 18.84
N PHE A 91 -3.89 -21.76 17.58
CA PHE A 91 -4.88 -22.56 16.85
C PHE A 91 -4.26 -23.65 15.98
N LEU A 92 -3.02 -23.45 15.51
CA LEU A 92 -2.36 -24.35 14.56
C LEU A 92 -1.59 -25.48 15.22
N ASP A 93 -0.96 -25.19 16.36
CA ASP A 93 -0.04 -26.10 17.07
C ASP A 93 -0.59 -26.51 18.45
N GLY A 94 -1.79 -26.04 18.81
CA GLY A 94 -2.45 -26.38 20.07
C GLY A 94 -1.76 -25.81 21.30
N VAL A 95 -1.03 -24.69 21.14
CA VAL A 95 -0.44 -23.93 22.23
C VAL A 95 -1.55 -23.24 23.03
N MET A 96 -1.31 -22.95 24.32
CA MET A 96 -2.21 -22.14 25.15
C MET A 96 -2.60 -20.84 24.44
N TYR A 97 -3.86 -20.42 24.58
CA TYR A 97 -4.32 -19.16 24.01
C TYR A 97 -3.49 -17.98 24.51
N SER A 98 -3.12 -17.08 23.60
CA SER A 98 -2.54 -15.81 23.99
C SER A 98 -3.56 -14.96 24.75
N PRO A 99 -3.13 -14.00 25.60
CA PRO A 99 -4.04 -13.08 26.29
C PRO A 99 -4.96 -12.32 25.33
N LYS A 100 -4.47 -12.04 24.11
CA LYS A 100 -5.26 -11.40 23.05
C LYS A 100 -6.39 -12.30 22.58
N VAL A 101 -6.09 -13.57 22.28
CA VAL A 101 -7.10 -14.57 21.89
C VAL A 101 -8.14 -14.76 22.99
N GLU A 102 -7.74 -14.87 24.25
CA GLU A 102 -8.67 -14.96 25.39
C GLU A 102 -9.59 -13.75 25.48
N SER A 103 -9.04 -12.53 25.30
CA SER A 103 -9.83 -11.30 25.31
C SER A 103 -10.86 -11.24 24.18
N LEU A 104 -10.51 -11.74 22.99
CA LEU A 104 -11.40 -11.80 21.83
C LEU A 104 -12.53 -12.79 22.06
N ILE A 105 -12.21 -13.98 22.57
CA ILE A 105 -13.22 -14.99 22.92
C ILE A 105 -14.19 -14.44 23.98
N ALA A 106 -13.68 -13.72 24.99
CA ALA A 106 -14.50 -13.10 26.03
C ALA A 106 -15.38 -11.96 25.50
N ALA A 107 -14.91 -11.20 24.50
CA ALA A 107 -15.67 -10.11 23.89
C ALA A 107 -16.78 -10.59 22.95
N MET A 108 -16.68 -11.82 22.43
CA MET A 108 -17.66 -12.37 21.50
C MET A 108 -19.03 -12.58 22.15
N PRO A 109 -20.11 -12.05 21.54
CA PRO A 109 -21.45 -12.40 21.96
C PRO A 109 -21.81 -13.84 21.57
N LYS A 110 -22.87 -14.38 22.19
CA LYS A 110 -23.50 -15.62 21.71
C LYS A 110 -24.06 -15.36 20.31
N LEU A 111 -23.57 -16.13 19.33
CA LEU A 111 -24.02 -16.06 17.95
C LEU A 111 -25.10 -17.11 17.67
N ASP A 112 -26.04 -16.78 16.79
CA ASP A 112 -26.92 -17.76 16.20
C ASP A 112 -26.17 -18.60 15.15
N GLN A 113 -26.77 -19.71 14.72
CA GLN A 113 -26.13 -20.63 13.79
C GLN A 113 -25.79 -19.99 12.44
N VAL A 114 -26.62 -19.05 11.96
CA VAL A 114 -26.40 -18.37 10.67
C VAL A 114 -25.19 -17.45 10.78
N THR A 115 -25.15 -16.57 11.79
CA THR A 115 -23.99 -15.67 11.97
C THR A 115 -22.71 -16.45 12.24
N SER A 116 -22.76 -17.53 13.02
CA SER A 116 -21.58 -18.37 13.26
C SER A 116 -21.04 -19.00 11.98
N ARG A 117 -21.93 -19.48 11.10
CA ARG A 117 -21.56 -20.01 9.78
C ARG A 117 -20.94 -18.90 8.90
N ASP A 118 -21.52 -17.71 8.93
CA ASP A 118 -21.02 -16.58 8.14
C ASP A 118 -19.64 -16.13 8.62
N VAL A 119 -19.39 -16.07 9.94
CA VAL A 119 -18.04 -15.82 10.51
C VAL A 119 -17.02 -16.79 9.92
N TYR A 120 -17.31 -18.09 9.91
CA TYR A 120 -16.44 -19.10 9.32
C TYR A 120 -16.14 -18.83 7.84
N HIS A 121 -17.18 -18.57 7.02
CA HIS A 121 -17.01 -18.35 5.59
C HIS A 121 -16.23 -17.07 5.27
N TYR A 122 -16.48 -15.97 5.99
CA TYR A 122 -15.75 -14.72 5.77
C TYR A 122 -14.32 -14.79 6.31
N ASN A 123 -14.08 -15.51 7.40
CA ASN A 123 -12.73 -15.81 7.87
C ASN A 123 -11.92 -16.58 6.83
N LEU A 124 -12.50 -17.65 6.27
CA LEU A 124 -11.84 -18.43 5.22
C LEU A 124 -11.54 -17.58 3.98
N SER A 125 -12.52 -16.77 3.55
CA SER A 125 -12.36 -15.86 2.41
C SER A 125 -11.28 -14.81 2.66
N TYR A 126 -11.19 -14.26 3.87
CA TYR A 126 -10.17 -13.31 4.27
C TYR A 126 -8.78 -13.96 4.24
N VAL A 127 -8.61 -15.13 4.85
CA VAL A 127 -7.32 -15.85 4.86
C VAL A 127 -6.87 -16.23 3.45
N GLN A 128 -7.78 -16.68 2.59
CA GLN A 128 -7.46 -16.96 1.18
C GLN A 128 -6.98 -15.69 0.46
N LEU A 129 -7.64 -14.55 0.70
CA LEU A 129 -7.23 -13.26 0.14
C LEU A 129 -5.83 -12.86 0.62
N LEU A 130 -5.53 -13.00 1.92
CA LEU A 130 -4.19 -12.74 2.45
C LEU A 130 -3.15 -13.61 1.73
N LYS A 131 -3.42 -14.92 1.60
CA LYS A 131 -2.53 -15.87 0.94
C LYS A 131 -2.26 -15.51 -0.52
N ASP A 132 -3.31 -15.20 -1.28
CA ASP A 132 -3.16 -14.86 -2.69
C ASP A 132 -2.34 -13.60 -2.86
N VAL A 133 -2.61 -12.53 -2.10
CA VAL A 133 -1.82 -11.30 -2.17
C VAL A 133 -0.36 -11.55 -1.76
N LEU A 134 -0.12 -12.34 -0.71
CA LEU A 134 1.23 -12.69 -0.25
C LEU A 134 2.05 -13.45 -1.30
N HIS A 135 1.42 -14.36 -2.02
CA HIS A 135 2.09 -15.17 -3.03
C HIS A 135 2.18 -14.47 -4.39
N MET A 136 1.28 -13.52 -4.68
CA MET A 136 1.16 -12.89 -6.00
C MET A 136 1.64 -11.43 -6.06
N SER A 137 2.09 -10.84 -4.95
CA SER A 137 2.62 -9.47 -4.93
C SER A 137 3.91 -9.34 -4.12
N ILE A 138 4.91 -8.68 -4.70
CA ILE A 138 6.14 -8.32 -4.00
C ILE A 138 5.90 -7.27 -2.90
N VAL A 139 4.91 -6.41 -3.06
CA VAL A 139 4.56 -5.34 -2.10
C VAL A 139 3.35 -5.72 -1.23
N ALA A 140 3.13 -7.02 -1.02
CA ALA A 140 1.99 -7.56 -0.28
C ALA A 140 1.81 -6.97 1.12
N VAL A 141 2.91 -6.75 1.85
CA VAL A 141 2.90 -6.26 3.25
C VAL A 141 2.15 -4.92 3.36
N PRO A 142 2.52 -3.86 2.60
CA PRO A 142 1.73 -2.64 2.44
C PRO A 142 0.26 -2.86 2.10
N LEU A 143 -0.02 -3.68 1.08
CA LEU A 143 -1.37 -3.91 0.54
C LEU A 143 -2.29 -4.51 1.59
N LEU A 144 -1.77 -5.44 2.40
CA LEU A 144 -2.53 -6.14 3.42
C LEU A 144 -2.58 -5.42 4.78
N GLY A 145 -1.64 -4.49 5.03
CA GLY A 145 -1.56 -3.81 6.33
C GLY A 145 -1.08 -4.71 7.47
N ILE A 146 -0.16 -5.62 7.20
CA ILE A 146 0.40 -6.58 8.18
C ILE A 146 1.89 -6.36 8.40
N SER A 147 2.48 -6.95 9.44
CA SER A 147 3.93 -6.87 9.67
C SER A 147 4.72 -7.78 8.72
N THR A 148 6.02 -7.55 8.61
CA THR A 148 6.93 -8.42 7.86
C THR A 148 7.02 -9.81 8.47
N GLU A 149 7.03 -9.93 9.81
CA GLU A 149 7.04 -11.23 10.50
C GLU A 149 5.75 -12.01 10.20
N MET A 150 4.59 -11.36 10.32
CA MET A 150 3.30 -11.98 10.02
C MET A 150 3.23 -12.44 8.56
N ALA A 151 3.67 -11.61 7.63
CA ALA A 151 3.71 -11.98 6.22
C ALA A 151 4.62 -13.19 5.96
N ALA A 152 5.80 -13.24 6.59
CA ALA A 152 6.71 -14.36 6.47
C ALA A 152 6.11 -15.65 7.05
N TYR A 153 5.48 -15.55 8.22
CA TYR A 153 4.80 -16.66 8.88
C TYR A 153 3.65 -17.21 8.02
N LEU A 154 2.69 -16.35 7.64
CA LEU A 154 1.54 -16.75 6.83
C LEU A 154 1.95 -17.31 5.48
N LYS A 155 3.03 -16.83 4.84
CA LYS A 155 3.56 -17.42 3.60
C LYS A 155 3.99 -18.89 3.79
N GLN A 156 4.57 -19.23 4.93
CA GLN A 156 5.11 -20.58 5.20
C GLN A 156 4.01 -21.59 5.55
N VAL A 157 2.97 -21.18 6.26
CA VAL A 157 1.90 -22.11 6.68
C VAL A 157 1.06 -22.56 5.48
N PRO A 158 0.89 -23.87 5.20
CA PRO A 158 0.05 -24.34 4.11
C PRO A 158 -1.42 -23.93 4.29
N MET A 159 -2.12 -23.64 3.18
CA MET A 159 -3.53 -23.20 3.23
C MET A 159 -4.41 -24.20 3.98
N ALA A 160 -4.28 -25.50 3.72
CA ALA A 160 -5.05 -26.55 4.40
C ALA A 160 -4.92 -26.53 5.94
N ARG A 161 -3.75 -26.12 6.48
CA ARG A 161 -3.57 -25.96 7.93
C ARG A 161 -4.32 -24.73 8.44
N LEU A 162 -4.27 -23.63 7.70
CA LEU A 162 -5.01 -22.41 8.03
C LEU A 162 -6.52 -22.65 7.99
N GLU A 163 -7.02 -23.37 7.00
CA GLU A 163 -8.45 -23.74 6.90
C GLU A 163 -8.91 -24.53 8.12
N LYS A 164 -8.12 -25.51 8.55
CA LYS A 164 -8.39 -26.28 9.76
C LYS A 164 -8.41 -25.39 11.01
N ALA A 165 -7.45 -24.48 11.14
CA ALA A 165 -7.40 -23.52 12.25
C ALA A 165 -8.61 -22.59 12.25
N VAL A 166 -9.01 -22.06 11.08
CA VAL A 166 -10.21 -21.21 10.91
C VAL A 166 -11.47 -21.92 11.41
N GLY A 167 -11.58 -23.24 11.21
CA GLY A 167 -12.71 -24.03 11.74
C GLY A 167 -12.83 -24.04 13.27
N SER A 168 -11.76 -23.72 14.00
CA SER A 168 -11.76 -23.60 15.47
C SER A 168 -11.95 -22.17 15.99
N ILE A 169 -11.92 -21.17 15.10
CA ILE A 169 -11.99 -19.75 15.45
C ILE A 169 -13.45 -19.28 15.36
N SER A 170 -13.99 -18.85 16.50
CA SER A 170 -15.40 -18.42 16.63
C SER A 170 -15.61 -16.91 16.43
N PHE A 171 -14.55 -16.15 16.24
CA PHE A 171 -14.58 -14.68 16.04
C PHE A 171 -14.08 -14.28 14.65
N PRO A 172 -14.48 -13.11 14.12
CA PRO A 172 -13.93 -12.57 12.88
C PRO A 172 -12.42 -12.33 12.94
N LEU A 173 -11.70 -12.69 11.87
CA LEU A 173 -10.23 -12.54 11.76
C LEU A 173 -9.78 -11.20 11.19
N PHE A 174 -10.72 -10.31 10.93
CA PHE A 174 -10.50 -9.00 10.34
C PHE A 174 -11.27 -7.96 11.12
N GLN A 175 -10.69 -6.77 11.21
CA GLN A 175 -11.27 -5.60 11.85
C GLN A 175 -11.05 -4.37 10.98
N TRP A 176 -11.79 -3.31 11.25
CA TRP A 176 -11.61 -2.04 10.57
C TRP A 176 -10.18 -1.52 10.78
N ARG A 177 -9.55 -0.95 9.74
CA ARG A 177 -8.15 -0.50 9.83
C ARG A 177 -8.00 0.92 10.37
N PHE A 178 -8.99 1.78 10.18
CA PHE A 178 -8.85 3.22 10.40
C PHE A 178 -9.54 3.67 11.70
N HIS A 179 -8.77 3.70 12.79
CA HIS A 179 -9.28 4.07 14.11
C HIS A 179 -9.14 5.56 14.45
N ASP A 180 -8.40 6.33 13.64
CA ASP A 180 -8.18 7.75 13.89
C ASP A 180 -9.49 8.54 13.77
N GLN A 181 -9.80 9.37 14.76
CA GLN A 181 -10.97 10.23 14.72
C GLN A 181 -10.88 11.25 13.57
N ASN A 182 -9.67 11.69 13.23
CA ASN A 182 -9.45 12.61 12.10
C ASN A 182 -9.85 11.98 10.76
N PHE A 183 -9.65 10.66 10.62
CA PHE A 183 -10.11 9.94 9.44
C PHE A 183 -11.62 10.08 9.27
N TRP A 184 -12.40 9.88 10.34
CA TRP A 184 -13.86 9.96 10.28
C TRP A 184 -14.38 11.40 10.08
N LEU A 185 -13.66 12.40 10.60
CA LEU A 185 -13.95 13.81 10.33
C LEU A 185 -13.73 14.15 8.84
N GLU A 186 -12.61 13.72 8.26
CA GLU A 186 -12.34 13.94 6.83
C GLU A 186 -13.27 13.12 5.94
N TYR A 187 -13.63 11.90 6.36
CA TYR A 187 -14.58 11.03 5.66
C TYR A 187 -15.96 11.68 5.57
N SER A 188 -16.52 12.10 6.71
CA SER A 188 -17.85 12.74 6.77
C SER A 188 -17.87 14.14 6.14
N ALA A 189 -16.76 14.87 6.16
CA ALA A 189 -16.65 16.16 5.47
C ALA A 189 -16.54 16.02 3.93
N GLY A 190 -16.43 14.80 3.40
CA GLY A 190 -16.19 14.56 1.97
C GLY A 190 -14.80 15.02 1.50
N TRP A 191 -13.82 15.03 2.41
CA TRP A 191 -12.45 15.48 2.15
C TRP A 191 -11.49 14.33 1.81
N LEU A 192 -11.98 13.10 1.70
CA LEU A 192 -11.16 11.98 1.29
C LEU A 192 -10.74 12.08 -0.18
N THR A 193 -9.45 12.34 -0.38
CA THR A 193 -8.72 12.27 -1.64
C THR A 193 -7.87 11.00 -1.66
N GLU A 194 -7.31 10.65 -2.82
CA GLU A 194 -6.36 9.54 -2.89
C GLU A 194 -5.16 9.77 -1.96
N GLU A 195 -4.72 11.03 -1.84
CA GLU A 195 -3.67 11.43 -0.91
C GLU A 195 -4.04 11.23 0.57
N THR A 196 -5.21 11.68 1.03
CA THR A 196 -5.57 11.47 2.45
C THR A 196 -5.72 9.98 2.77
N VAL A 197 -6.30 9.19 1.86
CA VAL A 197 -6.38 7.73 2.03
C VAL A 197 -4.99 7.09 2.12
N ALA A 198 -4.06 7.46 1.23
CA ALA A 198 -2.70 6.93 1.28
C ALA A 198 -1.97 7.30 2.58
N HIS A 199 -2.22 8.50 3.12
CA HIS A 199 -1.70 8.91 4.43
C HIS A 199 -2.17 7.96 5.54
N TYR A 200 -3.48 7.69 5.65
CA TYR A 200 -3.99 6.80 6.69
C TYR A 200 -3.57 5.34 6.50
N ILE A 201 -3.41 4.88 5.27
CA ILE A 201 -2.85 3.55 4.96
C ILE A 201 -1.42 3.44 5.52
N MET A 202 -0.58 4.45 5.30
CA MET A 202 0.77 4.49 5.88
C MET A 202 0.76 4.63 7.40
N ALA A 203 -0.15 5.44 7.95
CA ALA A 203 -0.24 5.67 9.39
C ALA A 203 -0.58 4.41 10.17
N THR A 204 -1.52 3.63 9.63
CA THR A 204 -2.00 2.35 10.19
C THR A 204 -1.13 1.16 9.82
N SER A 205 -0.12 1.32 8.96
CA SER A 205 0.79 0.23 8.63
C SER A 205 1.73 -0.06 9.80
N PRO A 206 1.94 -1.33 10.17
CA PRO A 206 2.92 -1.72 11.19
C PRO A 206 4.36 -1.55 10.68
N VAL A 207 4.58 -1.34 9.38
CA VAL A 207 5.90 -1.22 8.77
C VAL A 207 6.20 0.23 8.42
N ARG A 208 7.20 0.78 9.11
CA ARG A 208 7.67 2.16 8.94
C ARG A 208 8.74 2.24 7.84
N ALA A 209 8.66 3.26 6.99
CA ALA A 209 9.55 3.40 5.84
C ALA A 209 11.02 3.64 6.22
N GLY A 210 11.26 4.27 7.37
CA GLY A 210 12.57 4.59 7.92
C GLY A 210 13.35 3.36 8.40
N SER A 211 12.66 2.31 8.86
CA SER A 211 13.29 1.06 9.30
C SER A 211 13.54 0.06 8.16
N LEU A 212 13.00 0.33 6.97
CA LEU A 212 13.14 -0.56 5.82
C LEU A 212 14.47 -0.37 5.08
N PRO A 213 14.98 -1.42 4.42
CA PRO A 213 16.24 -1.38 3.70
C PRO A 213 16.20 -0.42 2.51
N TYR A 214 17.37 0.12 2.19
CA TYR A 214 17.64 0.82 0.95
C TYR A 214 18.94 0.27 0.34
N LYS A 215 19.01 0.14 -0.99
CA LYS A 215 20.17 -0.43 -1.69
C LYS A 215 21.01 0.67 -2.35
N HIS A 216 22.31 0.66 -2.09
CA HIS A 216 23.28 1.58 -2.70
C HIS A 216 23.78 1.13 -4.09
N LEU A 217 23.51 -0.11 -4.50
CA LEU A 217 24.03 -0.73 -5.73
C LEU A 217 23.24 -0.29 -6.98
N TRP A 218 23.36 0.97 -7.39
CA TRP A 218 22.68 1.52 -8.59
C TRP A 218 23.56 1.53 -9.84
N THR A 219 24.86 1.29 -9.71
CA THR A 219 25.84 1.30 -10.82
C THR A 219 25.98 -0.06 -11.49
N ASP A 220 25.77 -1.15 -10.75
CA ASP A 220 25.74 -2.51 -11.27
C ASP A 220 24.57 -3.29 -10.67
N LEU A 221 23.50 -3.43 -11.46
CA LEU A 221 22.29 -4.14 -11.06
C LEU A 221 22.46 -5.68 -11.09
N ARG A 222 23.60 -6.20 -11.57
CA ARG A 222 23.88 -7.65 -11.71
C ARG A 222 22.76 -8.43 -12.40
N LEU A 223 22.24 -7.86 -13.48
CA LEU A 223 21.17 -8.46 -14.29
C LEU A 223 21.72 -9.15 -15.53
N GLU A 224 21.12 -10.29 -15.88
CA GLU A 224 21.30 -10.93 -17.16
C GLU A 224 20.74 -10.08 -18.31
N ARG A 225 21.20 -10.33 -19.53
CA ARG A 225 20.76 -9.56 -20.71
C ARG A 225 19.25 -9.65 -20.95
N SER A 226 18.66 -10.84 -20.81
CA SER A 226 17.22 -11.08 -20.95
C SER A 226 16.42 -10.23 -19.94
N GLN A 227 16.82 -10.27 -18.67
CA GLN A 227 16.19 -9.51 -17.58
C GLN A 227 16.28 -8.00 -17.80
N ARG A 228 17.41 -7.49 -18.30
CA ARG A 228 17.56 -6.07 -18.64
C ARG A 228 16.56 -5.61 -19.70
N GLU A 229 16.36 -6.42 -20.74
CA GLU A 229 15.42 -6.10 -21.82
C GLU A 229 13.97 -6.17 -21.34
N GLU A 230 13.63 -7.17 -20.53
CA GLU A 230 12.30 -7.34 -19.95
C GLU A 230 11.93 -6.22 -18.97
N PHE A 231 12.78 -5.93 -17.98
CA PHE A 231 12.52 -4.86 -17.02
C PHE A 231 12.49 -3.49 -17.67
N ALA A 232 13.32 -3.25 -18.70
CA ALA A 232 13.23 -2.03 -19.48
C ALA A 232 11.90 -1.92 -20.22
N ARG A 233 11.39 -3.01 -20.81
CA ARG A 233 10.07 -3.03 -21.46
C ARG A 233 8.97 -2.70 -20.44
N LEU A 234 8.97 -3.34 -19.27
CA LEU A 234 7.99 -3.09 -18.21
C LEU A 234 8.03 -1.65 -17.71
N MET A 235 9.22 -1.11 -17.43
CA MET A 235 9.36 0.28 -17.01
C MET A 235 8.93 1.26 -18.10
N MET A 236 9.28 1.01 -19.37
CA MET A 236 8.82 1.85 -20.47
C MET A 236 7.30 1.77 -20.64
N ALA A 237 6.67 0.61 -20.45
CA ALA A 237 5.22 0.47 -20.45
C ALA A 237 4.54 1.31 -19.35
N GLN A 238 5.20 1.49 -18.21
CA GLN A 238 4.78 2.40 -17.13
C GLN A 238 5.09 3.88 -17.40
N GLY A 239 5.49 4.22 -18.62
CA GLY A 239 5.77 5.59 -19.05
C GLY A 239 7.18 6.10 -18.72
N CYS A 240 8.12 5.22 -18.32
CA CYS A 240 9.52 5.61 -18.15
C CYS A 240 10.15 5.95 -19.50
N ARG A 241 10.85 7.09 -19.58
CA ARG A 241 11.53 7.52 -20.80
C ARG A 241 12.60 6.51 -21.22
N SER A 242 12.77 6.38 -22.54
CA SER A 242 13.84 5.55 -23.12
C SER A 242 15.23 5.93 -22.58
N ALA A 243 15.49 7.23 -22.36
CA ALA A 243 16.75 7.71 -21.79
C ALA A 243 17.02 7.17 -20.38
N THR A 244 16.00 7.11 -19.52
CA THR A 244 16.16 6.58 -18.16
C THR A 244 16.38 5.07 -18.18
N ALA A 245 15.65 4.35 -19.04
CA ALA A 245 15.84 2.92 -19.23
C ALA A 245 17.22 2.57 -19.83
N ILE A 246 17.74 3.38 -20.75
CA ILE A 246 19.12 3.25 -21.27
C ILE A 246 20.13 3.31 -20.12
N ASP A 247 20.02 4.31 -19.25
CA ASP A 247 20.97 4.50 -18.16
C ASP A 247 20.85 3.44 -17.08
N LEU A 248 19.63 3.01 -16.77
CA LEU A 248 19.40 2.02 -15.70
C LEU A 248 19.78 0.60 -16.14
N PHE A 249 19.48 0.22 -17.38
CA PHE A 249 19.65 -1.16 -17.87
C PHE A 249 20.82 -1.33 -18.85
N GLY A 250 21.50 -0.25 -19.25
CA GLY A 250 22.62 -0.30 -20.20
C GLY A 250 22.20 -0.71 -21.61
N LEU A 251 21.02 -0.27 -22.06
CA LEU A 251 20.50 -0.62 -23.39
C LEU A 251 21.10 0.24 -24.51
N ASN A 252 21.15 -0.33 -25.72
CA ASN A 252 21.47 0.45 -26.92
C ASN A 252 20.40 1.52 -27.16
N GLN A 253 20.83 2.75 -27.43
CA GLN A 253 19.95 3.91 -27.60
C GLN A 253 18.91 3.74 -28.72
N ASN A 254 19.30 3.17 -29.87
CA ASN A 254 18.39 2.94 -30.99
C ASN A 254 17.36 1.88 -30.64
N LYS A 255 17.78 0.80 -29.98
CA LYS A 255 16.89 -0.28 -29.53
C LYS A 255 15.87 0.23 -28.50
N ALA A 256 16.31 1.01 -27.52
CA ALA A 256 15.43 1.55 -26.48
C ALA A 256 14.39 2.55 -27.05
N ARG A 257 14.78 3.40 -28.01
CA ARG A 257 13.86 4.32 -28.69
C ARG A 257 12.85 3.58 -29.58
N ALA A 258 13.30 2.54 -30.29
CA ALA A 258 12.43 1.69 -31.08
C ALA A 258 11.41 0.97 -30.20
N LEU A 259 11.86 0.37 -29.09
CA LEU A 259 10.99 -0.28 -28.10
C LEU A 259 9.95 0.68 -27.51
N TYR A 260 10.35 1.91 -27.15
CA TYR A 260 9.40 2.90 -26.64
C TYR A 260 8.33 3.24 -27.69
N ARG A 261 8.73 3.39 -28.96
CA ARG A 261 7.80 3.65 -30.07
C ARG A 261 6.87 2.47 -30.34
N GLU A 262 7.36 1.24 -30.20
CA GLU A 262 6.54 0.03 -30.29
C GLU A 262 5.45 0.00 -29.21
N ILE A 263 5.81 0.33 -27.96
CA ILE A 263 4.89 0.31 -26.82
C ILE A 263 3.84 1.43 -26.91
N HIS A 264 4.26 2.66 -27.20
CA HIS A 264 3.40 3.86 -27.08
C HIS A 264 2.91 4.42 -28.42
N GLY A 265 3.41 3.93 -29.55
CA GLY A 265 3.13 4.47 -30.88
C GLY A 265 3.79 5.82 -31.18
N VAL A 266 4.52 6.41 -30.22
CA VAL A 266 5.15 7.73 -30.34
C VAL A 266 6.61 7.69 -29.94
N SER A 267 7.39 8.69 -30.38
CA SER A 267 8.78 8.83 -29.95
C SER A 267 8.86 9.17 -28.44
N SER A 268 9.86 8.61 -27.77
CA SER A 268 10.14 8.94 -26.36
C SER A 268 10.36 10.45 -26.20
N PRO A 269 9.78 11.08 -25.15
CA PRO A 269 10.01 12.49 -24.86
C PRO A 269 11.51 12.81 -24.78
N CYS A 270 11.91 13.87 -25.46
CA CYS A 270 13.25 14.45 -25.40
C CYS A 270 13.23 15.68 -24.47
N GLY A 271 14.22 15.80 -23.59
CA GLY A 271 14.32 16.91 -22.65
C GLY A 271 15.08 16.54 -21.38
N CYS A 272 15.32 17.54 -20.53
CA CYS A 272 15.99 17.35 -19.25
C CYS A 272 15.25 16.33 -18.37
N ARG A 273 16.03 15.53 -17.64
CA ARG A 273 15.50 14.58 -16.66
C ARG A 273 15.18 15.30 -15.35
N ALA A 274 14.45 14.62 -14.46
CA ALA A 274 14.25 15.11 -13.11
C ALA A 274 15.63 15.32 -12.44
N SER A 275 15.86 16.52 -11.94
CA SER A 275 17.14 16.94 -11.34
C SER A 275 16.98 17.62 -9.98
N SER A 276 15.78 18.10 -9.64
CA SER A 276 15.54 18.79 -8.37
C SER A 276 14.99 17.84 -7.30
N LEU A 277 15.71 17.70 -6.19
CA LEU A 277 15.22 16.99 -5.01
C LEU A 277 14.18 17.82 -4.24
N THR A 278 14.24 19.14 -4.31
CA THR A 278 13.29 20.02 -3.62
C THR A 278 11.88 19.90 -4.20
N TRP A 279 11.75 19.54 -5.48
CA TRP A 279 10.47 19.32 -6.14
C TRP A 279 9.58 18.28 -5.43
N PHE A 280 10.19 17.23 -4.86
CA PHE A 280 9.46 16.18 -4.15
C PHE A 280 8.84 16.66 -2.84
N ILE A 281 9.35 17.75 -2.25
CA ILE A 281 8.88 18.25 -0.96
C ILE A 281 8.18 19.61 -1.05
N GLU A 282 8.11 20.18 -2.26
CA GLU A 282 7.58 21.51 -2.57
C GLU A 282 6.09 21.64 -2.27
N THR A 283 5.30 20.62 -2.63
CA THR A 283 3.86 20.58 -2.36
C THR A 283 3.51 19.40 -1.46
N ALA A 284 2.39 19.53 -0.74
CA ALA A 284 1.86 18.48 0.14
C ALA A 284 1.63 17.16 -0.62
N ALA A 285 1.01 17.23 -1.80
CA ALA A 285 0.75 16.07 -2.64
C ALA A 285 2.05 15.42 -3.15
N HIS A 286 3.01 16.22 -3.63
CA HIS A 286 4.31 15.68 -4.07
C HIS A 286 5.01 14.94 -2.92
N ARG A 287 5.02 15.54 -1.73
CA ARG A 287 5.69 14.99 -0.56
C ARG A 287 5.06 13.68 -0.11
N LEU A 288 3.73 13.63 -0.06
CA LEU A 288 3.03 12.40 0.26
C LEU A 288 3.31 11.33 -0.79
N GLN A 289 3.07 11.59 -2.07
CA GLN A 289 3.26 10.58 -3.12
C GLN A 289 4.73 10.09 -3.16
N ALA A 290 5.71 10.96 -2.94
CA ALA A 290 7.11 10.59 -2.79
C ALA A 290 7.33 9.66 -1.58
N SER A 291 6.71 9.96 -0.45
CA SER A 291 6.79 9.16 0.78
C SER A 291 6.15 7.77 0.60
N VAL A 292 4.98 7.71 -0.03
CA VAL A 292 4.31 6.44 -0.35
C VAL A 292 5.16 5.62 -1.33
N TYR A 293 5.72 6.26 -2.36
CA TYR A 293 6.59 5.58 -3.32
C TYR A 293 7.80 4.93 -2.63
N VAL A 294 8.51 5.69 -1.80
CA VAL A 294 9.69 5.20 -1.07
C VAL A 294 9.29 4.07 -0.12
N TRP A 295 8.16 4.20 0.57
CA TRP A 295 7.64 3.15 1.44
C TRP A 295 7.35 1.85 0.67
N LEU A 296 6.63 1.91 -0.46
CA LEU A 296 6.34 0.76 -1.31
C LEU A 296 7.62 0.12 -1.88
N TYR A 297 8.53 0.96 -2.41
CA TYR A 297 9.80 0.51 -2.96
C TYR A 297 10.64 -0.24 -1.93
N ARG A 298 10.81 0.33 -0.72
CA ARG A 298 11.59 -0.29 0.34
C ARG A 298 10.94 -1.58 0.87
N ASN A 299 9.60 -1.65 0.91
CA ASN A 299 8.90 -2.90 1.22
C ASN A 299 9.17 -3.99 0.18
N GLY A 300 9.24 -3.62 -1.11
CA GLY A 300 9.62 -4.58 -2.15
C GLY A 300 11.04 -5.11 -1.95
N LEU A 301 11.99 -4.24 -1.58
CA LEU A 301 13.36 -4.64 -1.26
C LEU A 301 13.44 -5.59 -0.06
N GLU A 302 12.66 -5.32 1.00
CA GLU A 302 12.55 -6.16 2.19
C GLU A 302 12.01 -7.56 1.84
N ASN A 303 11.04 -7.63 0.93
CA ASN A 303 10.56 -8.89 0.36
C ASN A 303 11.49 -9.45 -0.74
N LYS A 304 12.80 -9.21 -0.60
CA LYS A 304 13.92 -9.75 -1.40
C LYS A 304 13.91 -9.38 -2.89
N ALA A 305 13.14 -8.38 -3.30
CA ALA A 305 13.18 -7.90 -4.68
C ALA A 305 14.51 -7.19 -4.99
N ASN A 306 14.94 -7.27 -6.26
CA ASN A 306 16.00 -6.39 -6.76
C ASN A 306 15.46 -4.98 -7.03
N ILE A 307 16.35 -4.04 -7.36
CA ILE A 307 16.00 -2.63 -7.54
C ILE A 307 14.93 -2.45 -8.64
N PRO A 308 15.11 -2.96 -9.88
CA PRO A 308 14.08 -2.85 -10.91
C PRO A 308 12.73 -3.47 -10.56
N GLN A 309 12.74 -4.66 -9.94
CA GLN A 309 11.50 -5.32 -9.51
C GLN A 309 10.72 -4.45 -8.52
N ALA A 310 11.39 -3.88 -7.53
CA ALA A 310 10.77 -3.00 -6.55
C ALA A 310 10.26 -1.69 -7.19
N LEU A 311 11.00 -1.11 -8.14
CA LEU A 311 10.56 0.08 -8.89
C LEU A 311 9.30 -0.22 -9.71
N ILE A 312 9.29 -1.32 -10.46
CA ILE A 312 8.17 -1.73 -11.30
C ILE A 312 6.93 -1.99 -10.45
N ALA A 313 7.06 -2.72 -9.35
CA ALA A 313 5.94 -2.99 -8.45
C ALA A 313 5.38 -1.70 -7.80
N ALA A 314 6.26 -0.82 -7.32
CA ALA A 314 5.85 0.44 -6.72
C ALA A 314 5.16 1.37 -7.73
N ASN A 315 5.70 1.49 -8.95
CA ASN A 315 5.08 2.29 -10.03
C ASN A 315 3.66 1.81 -10.33
N ASP A 316 3.47 0.49 -10.39
CA ASP A 316 2.18 -0.09 -10.73
C ASP A 316 1.11 0.17 -9.65
N VAL A 317 1.46 -0.02 -8.37
CA VAL A 317 0.56 0.31 -7.25
C VAL A 317 0.25 1.80 -7.20
N MET A 318 1.25 2.65 -7.43
CA MET A 318 1.07 4.11 -7.46
C MET A 318 0.14 4.56 -8.58
N ALA A 319 0.25 3.96 -9.77
CA ALA A 319 -0.65 4.23 -10.89
C ALA A 319 -2.09 3.81 -10.58
N LYS A 320 -2.28 2.65 -9.93
CA LYS A 320 -3.61 2.18 -9.50
C LYS A 320 -4.22 3.03 -8.39
N MET A 321 -3.40 3.55 -7.48
CA MET A 321 -3.85 4.37 -6.35
C MET A 321 -4.17 5.81 -6.74
N PHE A 322 -3.32 6.46 -7.53
CA PHE A 322 -3.49 7.89 -7.85
C PHE A 322 -4.08 8.16 -9.24
N GLY A 323 -4.06 7.18 -10.14
CA GLY A 323 -4.62 7.31 -11.49
C GLY A 323 -4.13 8.57 -12.21
N ARG A 324 -5.07 9.46 -12.56
CA ARG A 324 -4.77 10.73 -13.25
C ARG A 324 -4.09 11.77 -12.36
N ASN A 325 -4.19 11.63 -11.04
CA ASN A 325 -3.58 12.53 -10.05
C ASN A 325 -2.12 12.13 -9.73
N LEU A 326 -1.60 11.07 -10.36
CA LEU A 326 -0.22 10.64 -10.17
C LEU A 326 0.77 11.71 -10.67
N VAL A 327 1.58 12.24 -9.75
CA VAL A 327 2.65 13.21 -10.08
C VAL A 327 4.05 12.60 -10.06
N ILE A 328 4.23 11.51 -9.32
CA ILE A 328 5.48 10.74 -9.25
C ILE A 328 5.49 9.73 -10.40
N THR A 329 5.93 10.18 -11.57
CA THR A 329 6.12 9.31 -12.73
C THR A 329 7.30 8.36 -12.53
N ALA A 330 7.36 7.26 -13.28
CA ALA A 330 8.44 6.28 -13.19
C ALA A 330 9.86 6.89 -13.29
N ASP A 331 10.06 7.92 -14.12
CA ASP A 331 11.33 8.65 -14.20
C ASP A 331 11.68 9.38 -12.90
N ARG A 332 10.71 10.10 -12.32
CA ARG A 332 10.88 10.81 -11.05
C ARG A 332 11.11 9.84 -9.91
N ALA A 333 10.41 8.71 -9.94
CA ALA A 333 10.51 7.69 -8.91
C ALA A 333 11.88 6.99 -8.91
N ASN A 334 12.40 6.67 -10.10
CA ASN A 334 13.78 6.21 -10.27
C ASN A 334 14.79 7.26 -9.79
N TYR A 335 14.59 8.54 -10.13
CA TYR A 335 15.46 9.61 -9.64
C TYR A 335 15.43 9.75 -8.12
N LEU A 336 14.25 9.74 -7.50
CA LEU A 336 14.04 9.86 -6.06
C LEU A 336 14.76 8.74 -5.30
N THR A 337 14.45 7.48 -5.63
CA THR A 337 15.00 6.32 -4.93
C THR A 337 16.50 6.17 -5.14
N ARG A 338 17.01 6.43 -6.35
CA ARG A 338 18.45 6.49 -6.61
C ARG A 338 19.13 7.58 -5.79
N SER A 339 18.55 8.78 -5.75
CA SER A 339 19.14 9.90 -5.02
C SER A 339 19.15 9.64 -3.52
N MET A 340 18.04 9.18 -2.94
CA MET A 340 17.96 8.83 -1.51
C MET A 340 18.88 7.68 -1.11
N ALA A 341 19.28 6.83 -2.06
CA ALA A 341 20.26 5.79 -1.82
C ALA A 341 21.71 6.28 -1.90
N MET A 342 21.99 7.32 -2.69
CA MET A 342 23.35 7.84 -2.91
C MET A 342 23.68 9.05 -2.05
N ASP A 343 22.66 9.71 -1.51
CA ASP A 343 22.75 11.04 -0.94
C ASP A 343 21.79 11.18 0.25
N SER A 344 22.25 11.82 1.32
CA SER A 344 21.48 12.08 2.53
C SER A 344 20.64 13.36 2.49
N ARG A 345 20.61 14.10 1.37
CA ARG A 345 19.79 15.32 1.20
C ARG A 345 18.29 15.10 1.35
N LEU A 346 17.80 13.87 1.13
CA LEU A 346 16.42 13.47 1.41
C LEU A 346 16.42 12.23 2.29
N THR A 347 15.66 12.25 3.38
CA THR A 347 15.56 11.13 4.32
C THR A 347 14.12 10.84 4.69
N MET A 348 13.82 9.58 5.03
CA MET A 348 12.54 9.23 5.64
C MET A 348 12.63 9.46 7.15
N ALA A 349 11.68 10.18 7.72
CA ALA A 349 11.58 10.38 9.17
C ALA A 349 10.13 10.49 9.63
N PRO A 350 9.83 10.11 10.89
CA PRO A 350 8.46 10.08 11.39
C PRO A 350 7.92 11.49 11.63
N CYS A 351 6.64 11.68 11.33
CA CYS A 351 5.87 12.82 11.80
C CYS A 351 5.77 12.82 13.32
N ARG A 352 6.01 13.98 13.96
CA ARG A 352 5.89 14.13 15.42
C ARG A 352 4.47 13.82 15.93
N ALA A 353 3.44 14.13 15.15
CA ALA A 353 2.04 13.98 15.58
C ALA A 353 1.51 12.56 15.40
N CYS A 354 1.71 11.94 14.24
CA CYS A 354 1.13 10.63 13.91
C CYS A 354 2.14 9.50 13.73
N GLY A 355 3.45 9.76 13.84
CA GLY A 355 4.51 8.75 13.68
C GLY A 355 4.68 8.20 12.26
N THR A 356 3.91 8.69 11.28
CA THR A 356 4.02 8.24 9.87
C THR A 356 5.29 8.81 9.25
N ASP A 357 6.10 7.97 8.60
CA ASP A 357 7.31 8.43 7.94
C ASP A 357 7.02 9.18 6.65
N TYR A 358 7.66 10.34 6.50
CA TYR A 358 7.62 11.16 5.29
C TYR A 358 9.03 11.46 4.79
N VAL A 359 9.13 11.84 3.52
CA VAL A 359 10.34 12.43 2.96
C VAL A 359 10.54 13.83 3.53
N LEU A 360 11.68 14.03 4.19
CA LEU A 360 12.17 15.30 4.70
C LEU A 360 13.40 15.74 3.92
N SER A 361 13.59 17.06 3.80
CA SER A 361 14.83 17.63 3.28
C SER A 361 15.88 17.81 4.37
N ASN A 362 17.10 17.39 4.03
CA ASN A 362 18.32 17.63 4.78
C ASN A 362 19.40 18.23 3.84
N GLY A 363 18.96 19.10 2.92
CA GLY A 363 19.82 19.78 1.96
C GLY A 363 20.16 21.21 2.37
N GLU A 364 21.16 21.79 1.71
CA GLU A 364 21.72 23.13 1.98
C GLU A 364 20.67 24.26 2.00
N GLY A 365 19.57 24.12 1.25
CA GLY A 365 18.51 25.14 1.20
C GLY A 365 17.41 25.01 2.26
N LYS A 366 17.27 23.85 2.92
CA LYS A 366 16.26 23.61 3.98
C LYS A 366 16.58 22.32 4.73
N ILE A 367 16.83 22.45 6.03
CA ILE A 367 17.00 21.32 6.95
C ILE A 367 15.72 21.20 7.77
N GLU A 368 15.00 20.09 7.60
CA GLU A 368 13.82 19.73 8.39
C GLU A 368 14.23 18.72 9.46
N LEU A 369 14.16 19.12 10.73
CA LEU A 369 14.47 18.23 11.84
C LEU A 369 13.29 17.29 12.12
N ALA A 370 13.56 15.99 12.22
CA ALA A 370 12.54 14.97 12.46
C ALA A 370 11.68 15.25 13.70
N LYS A 371 12.29 15.78 14.77
CA LYS A 371 11.59 16.06 16.05
C LYS A 371 10.55 17.18 15.95
N ASP A 372 10.67 18.07 14.97
CA ASP A 372 9.80 19.25 14.82
C ASP A 372 8.89 19.17 13.59
N PHE A 373 8.98 18.08 12.82
CA PHE A 373 8.23 17.92 11.59
C PHE A 373 6.79 17.44 11.85
N SER A 374 5.81 18.21 11.35
CA SER A 374 4.41 17.80 11.21
C SER A 374 4.07 17.55 9.74
N CYS A 375 3.51 16.39 9.44
CA CYS A 375 3.27 15.96 8.06
C CYS A 375 2.07 16.67 7.41
N PRO A 376 2.00 16.69 6.07
CA PRO A 376 0.85 17.24 5.34
C PRO A 376 -0.51 16.69 5.76
N GLY A 377 -0.59 15.41 6.15
CA GLY A 377 -1.81 14.78 6.65
C GLY A 377 -2.28 15.41 7.97
N CYS A 378 -1.42 15.46 8.98
CA CYS A 378 -1.74 16.09 10.27
C CYS A 378 -2.05 17.59 10.17
N ASN A 379 -1.52 18.26 9.14
CA ASN A 379 -1.79 19.67 8.88
C ASN A 379 -3.01 19.90 7.96
N TYR A 380 -3.76 18.86 7.59
CA TYR A 380 -4.92 18.91 6.69
C TYR A 380 -4.63 19.56 5.32
N LEU A 381 -3.39 19.42 4.83
CA LEU A 381 -2.93 20.00 3.56
C LEU A 381 -3.20 19.07 2.35
N LEU A 382 -3.76 17.89 2.59
CA LEU A 382 -4.11 16.88 1.58
C LEU A 382 -5.58 16.94 1.16
N ALA A 383 -6.39 17.79 1.81
CA ALA A 383 -7.78 18.01 1.49
C ALA A 383 -7.97 18.63 0.08
N PRO A 384 -9.17 18.55 -0.51
CA PRO A 384 -9.45 19.11 -1.83
C PRO A 384 -9.06 20.59 -1.96
N LYS A 385 -8.51 20.97 -3.13
CA LYS A 385 -7.95 22.33 -3.38
C LYS A 385 -8.92 23.48 -3.07
N SER A 386 -10.23 23.27 -3.20
CA SER A 386 -11.26 24.26 -2.89
C SER A 386 -11.31 24.65 -1.40
N GLN A 387 -10.79 23.79 -0.51
CA GLN A 387 -10.78 24.00 0.94
C GLN A 387 -9.42 24.47 1.47
N VAL A 388 -8.31 24.09 0.82
CA VAL A 388 -6.94 24.51 1.21
C VAL A 388 -6.76 26.03 1.09
N GLY A 389 -7.38 26.66 0.08
CA GLY A 389 -7.33 28.12 -0.12
C GLY A 389 -8.02 28.93 0.96
N LYS A 390 -9.08 28.39 1.59
CA LYS A 390 -9.82 29.07 2.66
C LYS A 390 -9.08 29.07 4.01
N ARG A 391 -8.23 28.07 4.26
CA ARG A 391 -7.44 27.96 5.51
C ARG A 391 -6.12 28.70 5.48
N LYS A 392 -5.48 28.88 4.32
CA LYS A 392 -4.29 29.74 4.18
C LYS A 392 -4.57 31.23 4.46
N GLN A 393 -5.83 31.64 4.51
CA GLN A 393 -6.24 33.01 4.88
C GLN A 393 -6.57 33.15 6.38
N SER A 394 -6.60 32.05 7.14
CA SER A 394 -6.96 32.03 8.56
C SER A 394 -5.83 31.55 9.49
N GLN A 395 -4.62 31.38 8.96
CA GLN A 395 -3.34 31.33 9.68
C GLN A 395 -2.51 32.52 9.24
#